data_AF-K2NDV4-F1
#
_entry.id   AF-K2NDV4-F1
#
_cell.length_a   1.000
_cell.length_b   1.000
_cell.length_c   1.000
_cell.angle_alpha   90.00
_cell.angle_beta   90.00
_cell.angle_gamma   90.00
#
_symmetry.space_group_name_H-M   'P 1'
#
loop_
_entity.id
_entity.type
_entity.pdbx_description
1 polymer ?
#
loop_
_entity_poly.entity_id
_entity_poly.type
_entity_poly.pdbx_seq_one_letter_code
_entity_poly.pdbx_strand_id
1 'polypeptide(L)'
;TAAIVLDLSRFDAPEQTLNITLLQCVLVGLSIRGSGARVHVNVTSSLLDSGVLEFRGDFGGSSQILVAGSALVTTWSHAIFFVNFYPSSNLTLLLLENHIEGNRYAVHFSDVVVIEGGGIIVKGNTLSTREDDDGVEASVCVNAVDVRNGGYFDMENNTMRAANGVYLFGYTAVRSAGLLRVADCTFFGRNKASNFALLYLSGSVTLEGGAQWRVTGNNVSAASVLTIPYSKHSI
;
A
#
# COMPACT_ATOMS: atom_id res chain seq x y z
N THR A 1 -8.42 0.70 18.51
CA THR A 1 -9.54 1.53 17.99
C THR A 1 -9.00 2.92 17.72
N ALA A 2 -9.31 3.54 16.57
CA ALA A 2 -8.85 4.90 16.24
C ALA A 2 -9.57 5.94 17.11
N ALA A 3 -8.91 7.05 17.48
CA ALA A 3 -9.56 8.08 18.30
C ALA A 3 -10.55 8.93 17.49
N ILE A 4 -10.28 9.14 16.20
CA ILE A 4 -11.17 9.86 15.29
C ILE A 4 -11.73 8.88 14.26
N VAL A 5 -13.04 8.93 14.05
CA VAL A 5 -13.73 8.13 13.01
C VAL A 5 -14.56 9.04 12.13
N LEU A 6 -14.26 9.05 10.83
CA LEU A 6 -15.09 9.64 9.78
C LEU A 6 -15.92 8.52 9.16
N ASP A 7 -17.18 8.41 9.61
CA ASP A 7 -18.12 7.41 9.10
C ASP A 7 -18.95 8.01 7.96
N LEU A 8 -18.71 7.54 6.73
CA LEU A 8 -19.35 8.06 5.54
C LEU A 8 -20.65 7.33 5.18
N SER A 9 -21.10 6.36 5.99
CA SER A 9 -22.28 5.51 5.70
C SER A 9 -23.56 6.29 5.41
N ARG A 10 -23.69 7.51 5.95
CA ARG A 10 -24.85 8.39 5.73
C ARG A 10 -24.71 9.33 4.54
N PHE A 11 -23.56 9.31 3.86
CA PHE A 11 -23.35 10.07 2.64
C PHE A 11 -23.80 9.23 1.44
N ASP A 12 -25.03 9.48 1.00
CA ASP A 12 -25.64 8.89 -0.20
C ASP A 12 -25.93 10.00 -1.21
N ALA A 13 -24.94 10.29 -2.06
CA ALA A 13 -25.03 11.29 -3.11
C ALA A 13 -24.30 10.79 -4.37
N PRO A 14 -24.93 9.91 -5.18
CA PRO A 14 -24.26 9.18 -6.27
C PRO A 14 -23.68 10.08 -7.37
N GLU A 15 -24.22 11.28 -7.54
CA GLU A 15 -23.73 12.27 -8.52
C GLU A 15 -22.75 13.29 -7.95
N GLN A 16 -22.49 13.27 -6.64
CA GLN A 16 -21.60 14.22 -5.99
C GLN A 16 -20.32 13.54 -5.52
N THR A 17 -19.28 14.35 -5.37
CA THR A 17 -18.02 13.93 -4.75
C THR A 17 -17.91 14.57 -3.37
N LEU A 18 -17.76 13.75 -2.33
CA LEU A 18 -17.41 14.25 -1.01
C LEU A 18 -15.92 14.58 -0.96
N ASN A 19 -15.56 15.84 -0.70
CA ASN A 19 -14.17 16.25 -0.53
C ASN A 19 -13.85 16.34 0.97
N ILE A 20 -12.84 15.59 1.42
CA ILE A 20 -12.33 15.58 2.80
C ILE A 20 -10.87 16.00 2.73
N THR A 21 -10.50 17.05 3.47
CA THR A 21 -9.11 17.51 3.54
C THR A 21 -8.68 17.69 4.98
N LEU A 22 -7.57 17.05 5.32
CA LEU A 22 -6.85 17.17 6.58
C LEU A 22 -5.47 17.71 6.23
N LEU A 23 -5.23 18.97 6.57
CA LEU A 23 -3.99 19.69 6.26
C LEU A 23 -3.36 20.13 7.57
N GLN A 24 -2.06 19.85 7.76
CA GLN A 24 -1.30 20.29 8.95
C GLN A 24 -1.95 19.86 10.28
N CYS A 25 -2.57 18.69 10.29
CA CYS A 25 -3.21 18.13 11.47
C CYS A 25 -2.22 17.32 12.30
N VAL A 26 -2.43 17.30 13.62
CA VAL A 26 -1.82 16.32 14.54
C VAL A 26 -2.90 15.30 14.90
N LEU A 27 -2.69 14.06 14.50
CA LEU A 27 -3.67 12.98 14.58
C LEU A 27 -3.32 12.02 15.72
N VAL A 28 -4.32 11.64 16.50
CA VAL A 28 -4.23 10.59 17.53
C VAL A 28 -4.99 9.36 17.02
N GLY A 29 -4.63 8.89 15.83
CA GLY A 29 -5.35 7.86 15.08
C GLY A 29 -6.60 8.40 14.37
N LEU A 30 -6.81 7.92 13.15
CA LEU A 30 -7.89 8.33 12.27
C LEU A 30 -8.39 7.12 11.48
N SER A 31 -9.70 6.86 11.49
CA SER A 31 -10.35 5.86 10.64
C SER A 31 -11.32 6.55 9.69
N ILE A 32 -11.13 6.34 8.38
CA ILE A 32 -12.02 6.84 7.33
C ILE A 32 -12.77 5.64 6.76
N ARG A 33 -14.08 5.62 6.97
CA ARG A 33 -14.95 4.50 6.59
C ARG A 33 -15.76 4.85 5.35
N GLY A 34 -15.36 4.28 4.23
CA GLY A 34 -16.06 4.41 2.96
C GLY A 34 -17.45 3.77 2.98
N SER A 35 -18.37 4.38 2.23
CA SER A 35 -19.78 3.96 2.09
C SER A 35 -20.11 3.41 0.70
N GLY A 36 -19.13 3.33 -0.20
CA GLY A 36 -19.34 3.11 -1.64
C GLY A 36 -19.60 4.40 -2.42
N ALA A 37 -19.77 5.55 -1.77
CA ALA A 37 -19.88 6.84 -2.45
C ALA A 37 -18.52 7.33 -3.00
N ARG A 38 -18.58 8.21 -4.00
CA ARG A 38 -17.37 8.83 -4.58
C ARG A 38 -16.80 9.88 -3.62
N VAL A 39 -15.51 9.77 -3.31
CA VAL A 39 -14.82 10.69 -2.40
C VAL A 39 -13.48 11.14 -2.95
N HIS A 40 -13.06 12.34 -2.55
CA HIS A 40 -11.68 12.80 -2.64
C HIS A 40 -11.16 13.06 -1.23
N VAL A 41 -10.24 12.24 -0.75
CA VAL A 41 -9.65 12.34 0.58
C VAL A 41 -8.21 12.81 0.45
N ASN A 42 -7.86 13.91 1.13
CA ASN A 42 -6.51 14.43 1.19
C ASN A 42 -6.04 14.49 2.65
N VAL A 43 -4.98 13.77 2.99
CA VAL A 43 -4.26 13.89 4.27
C VAL A 43 -2.86 14.40 3.96
N THR A 44 -2.60 15.67 4.24
CA THR A 44 -1.41 16.36 3.74
C THR A 44 -0.67 17.11 4.83
N SER A 45 0.67 17.13 4.76
CA SER A 45 1.53 17.84 5.72
C SER A 45 1.18 17.58 7.18
N SER A 46 0.69 16.38 7.50
CA SER A 46 0.12 16.04 8.81
C SER A 46 1.04 15.12 9.61
N LEU A 47 0.84 15.08 10.92
CA LEU A 47 1.57 14.23 11.85
C LEU A 47 0.63 13.21 12.49
N LEU A 48 1.01 11.94 12.51
CA LEU A 48 0.39 10.95 13.39
C LEU A 48 1.20 10.90 14.69
N ASP A 49 0.64 11.45 15.76
CA ASP A 49 1.25 11.47 17.09
C ASP A 49 1.17 10.09 17.77
N SER A 50 0.04 9.41 17.58
CA SER A 50 -0.13 8.01 17.97
C SER A 50 -1.27 7.35 17.20
N GLY A 51 -1.38 6.02 17.30
CA GLY A 51 -2.46 5.26 16.66
C GLY A 51 -2.12 4.85 15.22
N VAL A 52 -3.15 4.82 14.37
CA VAL A 52 -3.11 4.31 12.99
C VAL A 52 -3.95 5.22 12.10
N LEU A 53 -3.50 5.45 10.86
CA LEU A 53 -4.32 5.97 9.78
C LEU A 53 -5.00 4.79 9.06
N GLU A 54 -6.28 4.56 9.36
CA GLU A 54 -7.07 3.46 8.84
C GLU A 54 -8.00 3.93 7.71
N PHE A 55 -8.02 3.19 6.60
CA PHE A 55 -9.04 3.27 5.56
C PHE A 55 -9.81 1.96 5.54
N ARG A 56 -11.13 2.05 5.60
CA ARG A 56 -12.01 0.88 5.72
C ARG A 56 -13.22 0.99 4.82
N GLY A 57 -13.66 -0.13 4.26
CA GLY A 57 -14.89 -0.21 3.48
C GLY A 57 -14.70 0.18 2.01
N ASP A 58 -15.82 0.39 1.35
CA ASP A 58 -15.90 0.62 -0.08
C ASP A 58 -15.74 2.10 -0.41
N PHE A 59 -14.93 2.39 -1.42
CA PHE A 59 -14.79 3.73 -1.98
C PHE A 59 -15.28 3.69 -3.42
N GLY A 60 -16.23 4.58 -3.75
CA GLY A 60 -16.93 4.56 -5.04
C GLY A 60 -16.02 4.80 -6.23
N GLY A 61 -16.51 4.46 -7.42
CA GLY A 61 -15.74 4.58 -8.65
C GLY A 61 -15.22 6.01 -8.88
N SER A 62 -13.98 6.11 -9.38
CA SER A 62 -13.25 7.36 -9.57
C SER A 62 -12.96 8.16 -8.29
N SER A 63 -13.00 7.53 -7.11
CA SER A 63 -12.52 8.16 -5.88
C SER A 63 -11.02 8.42 -5.94
N GLN A 64 -10.57 9.40 -5.17
CA GLN A 64 -9.16 9.71 -4.98
C GLN A 64 -8.83 9.71 -3.49
N ILE A 65 -7.75 9.03 -3.12
CA ILE A 65 -7.19 9.08 -1.77
C ILE A 65 -5.74 9.51 -1.92
N LEU A 66 -5.37 10.59 -1.26
CA LEU A 66 -4.02 11.16 -1.24
C LEU A 66 -3.55 11.28 0.19
N VAL A 67 -2.40 10.70 0.48
CA VAL A 67 -1.63 10.96 1.69
C VAL A 67 -0.28 11.52 1.25
N ALA A 68 0.03 12.77 1.59
CA ALA A 68 1.24 13.41 1.09
C ALA A 68 2.00 14.26 2.11
N GLY A 69 3.33 14.24 2.03
CA GLY A 69 4.20 15.08 2.85
C GLY A 69 3.99 14.91 4.36
N SER A 70 3.48 13.77 4.80
CA SER A 70 3.07 13.53 6.19
C SER A 70 4.10 12.66 6.93
N ALA A 71 4.17 12.84 8.24
CA ALA A 71 4.96 12.01 9.14
C ALA A 71 4.03 11.08 9.92
N LEU A 72 4.06 9.78 9.61
CA LEU A 72 3.16 8.76 10.13
C LEU A 72 4.00 7.69 10.83
N VAL A 73 4.38 7.97 12.07
CA VAL A 73 5.27 7.10 12.87
C VAL A 73 4.50 6.52 14.03
N THR A 74 4.55 5.20 14.21
CA THR A 74 3.75 4.53 15.24
C THR A 74 4.46 3.32 15.83
N THR A 75 4.08 2.97 17.07
CA THR A 75 4.44 1.70 17.73
C THR A 75 3.47 0.56 17.41
N TRP A 76 2.35 0.86 16.74
CA TRP A 76 1.39 -0.13 16.29
C TRP A 76 1.96 -0.98 15.15
N SER A 77 1.39 -2.15 14.91
CA SER A 77 1.83 -3.06 13.84
C SER A 77 1.90 -2.40 12.47
N HIS A 78 1.08 -1.38 12.20
CA HIS A 78 1.07 -0.64 10.95
C HIS A 78 0.73 0.85 11.15
N ALA A 79 1.37 1.72 10.36
CA ALA A 79 1.09 3.17 10.39
C ALA A 79 -0.11 3.53 9.52
N ILE A 80 -0.16 3.00 8.30
CA ILE A 80 -1.33 3.07 7.42
C ILE A 80 -1.92 1.68 7.27
N PHE A 81 -3.22 1.55 7.51
CA PHE A 81 -3.93 0.28 7.44
C PHE A 81 -5.15 0.35 6.53
N PHE A 82 -5.16 -0.49 5.49
CA PHE A 82 -6.27 -0.69 4.59
C PHE A 82 -6.93 -2.02 4.92
N VAL A 83 -8.14 -1.96 5.48
CA VAL A 83 -8.85 -3.13 6.02
C VAL A 83 -10.27 -3.19 5.53
N ASN A 84 -10.68 -4.34 4.97
CA ASN A 84 -11.89 -4.43 4.16
C ASN A 84 -11.92 -3.30 3.12
N PHE A 85 -10.76 -3.00 2.51
CA PHE A 85 -10.59 -1.91 1.56
C PHE A 85 -10.80 -2.44 0.15
N TYR A 86 -11.93 -2.07 -0.46
CA TYR A 86 -12.27 -2.51 -1.80
C TYR A 86 -12.32 -1.30 -2.74
N PRO A 87 -11.22 -1.03 -3.48
CA PRO A 87 -11.20 0.06 -4.43
C PRO A 87 -12.12 -0.26 -5.61
N SER A 88 -13.07 0.64 -5.89
CA SER A 88 -13.92 0.55 -7.08
C SER A 88 -13.15 0.94 -8.35
N SER A 89 -13.78 0.73 -9.51
CA SER A 89 -13.25 1.08 -10.82
C SER A 89 -12.72 2.52 -10.89
N ASN A 90 -11.53 2.70 -11.48
CA ASN A 90 -10.85 3.98 -11.66
C ASN A 90 -10.46 4.71 -10.35
N LEU A 91 -10.48 4.05 -9.18
CA LEU A 91 -9.99 4.65 -7.94
C LEU A 91 -8.47 4.91 -8.02
N THR A 92 -8.04 6.07 -7.54
CA THR A 92 -6.61 6.39 -7.41
C THR A 92 -6.21 6.59 -5.96
N LEU A 93 -5.26 5.78 -5.47
CA LEU A 93 -4.63 5.94 -4.17
C LEU A 93 -3.18 6.40 -4.36
N LEU A 94 -2.80 7.50 -3.71
CA LEU A 94 -1.49 8.12 -3.81
C LEU A 94 -0.90 8.26 -2.42
N LEU A 95 0.24 7.61 -2.17
CA LEU A 95 1.07 7.83 -0.99
C LEU A 95 2.35 8.52 -1.47
N LEU A 96 2.46 9.83 -1.27
CA LEU A 96 3.52 10.66 -1.85
C LEU A 96 4.39 11.34 -0.80
N GLU A 97 5.71 11.16 -0.89
CA GLU A 97 6.68 11.96 -0.10
C GLU A 97 6.44 11.93 1.42
N ASN A 98 5.93 10.81 1.94
CA ASN A 98 5.69 10.64 3.38
C ASN A 98 6.88 9.99 4.08
N HIS A 99 6.98 10.22 5.39
CA HIS A 99 7.77 9.40 6.29
C HIS A 99 6.83 8.47 7.06
N ILE A 100 6.89 7.17 6.78
CA ILE A 100 5.98 6.17 7.33
C ILE A 100 6.78 5.10 8.06
N GLU A 101 6.50 4.92 9.34
CA GLU A 101 7.14 3.92 10.18
C GLU A 101 6.09 3.21 11.03
N GLY A 102 5.94 1.90 10.81
CA GLY A 102 5.14 1.04 11.68
C GLY A 102 6.02 0.03 12.39
N ASN A 103 5.44 -0.76 13.30
CA ASN A 103 6.21 -1.77 14.00
C ASN A 103 6.54 -2.96 13.08
N ARG A 104 5.51 -3.58 12.48
CA ARG A 104 5.63 -4.74 11.58
C ARG A 104 5.55 -4.36 10.09
N TYR A 105 4.70 -3.40 9.75
CA TYR A 105 4.49 -2.91 8.39
C TYR A 105 4.41 -1.38 8.35
N ALA A 106 5.01 -0.70 7.38
CA ALA A 106 4.73 0.75 7.24
C ALA A 106 3.32 0.96 6.67
N VAL A 107 2.99 0.24 5.61
CA VAL A 107 1.66 0.21 4.98
C VAL A 107 1.19 -1.24 4.88
N HIS A 108 -0.06 -1.51 5.26
CA HIS A 108 -0.63 -2.86 5.23
C HIS A 108 -2.01 -2.88 4.58
N PHE A 109 -2.18 -3.76 3.59
CA PHE A 109 -3.48 -4.13 3.02
C PHE A 109 -3.82 -5.56 3.48
N SER A 110 -4.77 -5.70 4.40
CA SER A 110 -5.11 -7.01 4.98
C SER A 110 -5.93 -7.91 4.06
N ASP A 111 -6.50 -7.35 3.01
CA ASP A 111 -7.46 -8.03 2.14
C ASP A 111 -6.97 -8.04 0.69
N VAL A 112 -7.75 -8.67 -0.17
CA VAL A 112 -7.51 -8.61 -1.62
C VAL A 112 -7.74 -7.19 -2.13
N VAL A 113 -6.75 -6.66 -2.84
CA VAL A 113 -6.85 -5.35 -3.50
C VAL A 113 -7.02 -5.56 -4.99
N VAL A 114 -8.20 -5.21 -5.51
CA VAL A 114 -8.52 -5.30 -6.95
C VAL A 114 -8.39 -3.94 -7.59
N ILE A 115 -7.37 -3.73 -8.43
CA ILE A 115 -7.10 -2.46 -9.08
C ILE A 115 -7.58 -2.54 -10.53
N GLU A 116 -8.67 -1.84 -10.83
CA GLU A 116 -9.31 -1.86 -12.14
C GLU A 116 -9.36 -0.44 -12.75
N GLY A 117 -8.59 -0.20 -13.82
CA GLY A 117 -8.52 1.06 -14.56
C GLY A 117 -7.89 2.26 -13.82
N GLY A 118 -7.89 2.23 -12.48
CA GLY A 118 -7.24 3.20 -11.61
C GLY A 118 -5.84 2.77 -11.18
N GLY A 119 -5.39 3.21 -10.00
CA GLY A 119 -4.08 2.80 -9.53
C GLY A 119 -3.76 3.10 -8.09
N ILE A 120 -2.76 2.38 -7.60
CA ILE A 120 -2.13 2.62 -6.30
C ILE A 120 -0.68 2.99 -6.56
N ILE A 121 -0.30 4.22 -6.20
CA ILE A 121 1.06 4.74 -6.35
C ILE A 121 1.62 5.04 -4.96
N VAL A 122 2.74 4.40 -4.65
CA VAL A 122 3.56 4.70 -3.48
C VAL A 122 4.85 5.29 -4.01
N LYS A 123 5.02 6.61 -3.90
CA LYS A 123 6.13 7.33 -4.54
C LYS A 123 6.85 8.32 -3.63
N GLY A 124 8.18 8.29 -3.65
CA GLY A 124 9.00 9.28 -2.94
C GLY A 124 8.99 9.12 -1.41
N ASN A 125 8.47 8.02 -0.86
CA ASN A 125 8.32 7.86 0.58
C ASN A 125 9.59 7.31 1.23
N THR A 126 9.76 7.61 2.51
CA THR A 126 10.60 6.84 3.41
C THR A 126 9.72 5.87 4.19
N LEU A 127 9.91 4.56 3.98
CA LEU A 127 9.11 3.50 4.57
C LEU A 127 10.00 2.62 5.44
N SER A 128 9.59 2.37 6.69
CA SER A 128 10.38 1.52 7.58
C SER A 128 9.54 0.74 8.59
N THR A 129 10.14 -0.34 9.09
CA THR A 129 9.59 -1.14 10.19
C THR A 129 10.51 -1.05 11.41
N ARG A 130 10.00 -1.29 12.62
CA ARG A 130 10.83 -1.37 13.85
C ARG A 130 11.27 -2.78 14.14
N GLU A 131 10.34 -3.73 14.11
CA GLU A 131 10.58 -5.17 14.31
C GLU A 131 11.43 -5.76 13.17
N ASP A 132 12.20 -6.79 13.52
CA ASP A 132 13.07 -7.54 12.60
C ASP A 132 13.18 -9.03 12.94
N ASP A 133 12.19 -9.59 13.66
CA ASP A 133 12.30 -10.92 14.28
C ASP A 133 11.51 -12.01 13.54
N ASP A 134 10.38 -11.72 12.89
CA ASP A 134 9.51 -12.75 12.28
C ASP A 134 9.79 -12.99 10.78
N GLY A 135 10.59 -12.12 10.15
CA GLY A 135 10.98 -12.19 8.74
C GLY A 135 9.89 -11.85 7.72
N VAL A 136 8.68 -11.53 8.19
CA VAL A 136 7.56 -11.10 7.34
C VAL A 136 7.40 -9.58 7.34
N GLU A 137 8.12 -8.85 8.19
CA GLU A 137 8.05 -7.38 8.30
C GLU A 137 8.35 -6.74 6.94
N ALA A 138 7.59 -5.70 6.59
CA ALA A 138 7.67 -5.12 5.25
C ALA A 138 7.41 -3.61 5.22
N SER A 139 8.05 -2.92 4.27
CA SER A 139 7.68 -1.52 4.01
C SER A 139 6.24 -1.43 3.50
N VAL A 140 5.86 -2.31 2.58
CA VAL A 140 4.47 -2.48 2.13
C VAL A 140 4.11 -3.96 2.17
N CYS A 141 3.09 -4.33 2.96
CA CYS A 141 2.56 -5.69 2.99
C CYS A 141 1.17 -5.71 2.35
N VAL A 142 0.95 -6.67 1.45
CA VAL A 142 -0.31 -6.85 0.74
C VAL A 142 -0.72 -8.31 0.83
N ASN A 143 -1.92 -8.56 1.35
CA ASN A 143 -2.42 -9.91 1.50
C ASN A 143 -2.68 -10.58 0.15
N ALA A 144 -3.36 -9.92 -0.79
CA ALA A 144 -3.46 -10.38 -2.17
C ALA A 144 -3.67 -9.18 -3.10
N VAL A 145 -3.21 -9.29 -4.34
CA VAL A 145 -3.38 -8.21 -5.32
C VAL A 145 -3.82 -8.74 -6.67
N ASP A 146 -4.76 -8.02 -7.27
CA ASP A 146 -5.29 -8.28 -8.59
C ASP A 146 -5.31 -6.98 -9.40
N VAL A 147 -4.34 -6.82 -10.29
CA VAL A 147 -4.20 -5.64 -11.15
C VAL A 147 -4.74 -5.97 -12.53
N ARG A 148 -5.78 -5.26 -12.98
CA ARG A 148 -6.48 -5.57 -14.24
C ARG A 148 -6.99 -4.36 -15.00
N ASN A 149 -7.33 -4.60 -16.26
CA ASN A 149 -7.99 -3.65 -17.16
C ASN A 149 -7.27 -2.28 -17.20
N GLY A 150 -5.96 -2.30 -17.42
CA GLY A 150 -5.12 -1.09 -17.44
C GLY A 150 -4.81 -0.49 -16.06
N GLY A 151 -5.22 -1.12 -14.96
CA GLY A 151 -4.88 -0.69 -13.61
C GLY A 151 -3.37 -0.80 -13.32
N TYR A 152 -2.88 -0.06 -12.33
CA TYR A 152 -1.47 -0.08 -11.97
C TYR A 152 -1.22 -0.09 -10.46
N PHE A 153 -0.30 -0.96 -10.02
CA PHE A 153 0.24 -0.96 -8.67
C PHE A 153 1.74 -0.64 -8.75
N ASP A 154 2.11 0.53 -8.25
CA ASP A 154 3.39 1.15 -8.55
C ASP A 154 4.10 1.64 -7.29
N MET A 155 5.32 1.14 -7.10
CA MET A 155 6.24 1.54 -6.05
C MET A 155 7.44 2.22 -6.71
N GLU A 156 7.50 3.54 -6.67
CA GLU A 156 8.51 4.33 -7.40
C GLU A 156 9.34 5.21 -6.46
N ASN A 157 10.67 5.23 -6.60
CA ASN A 157 11.53 6.20 -5.91
C ASN A 157 11.34 6.24 -4.37
N ASN A 158 11.13 5.09 -3.73
CA ASN A 158 11.00 5.01 -2.28
C ASN A 158 12.33 4.61 -1.63
N THR A 159 12.57 5.11 -0.42
CA THR A 159 13.59 4.59 0.48
C THR A 159 12.95 3.64 1.47
N MET A 160 13.38 2.38 1.48
CA MET A 160 12.75 1.30 2.25
C MET A 160 13.75 0.67 3.22
N ARG A 161 13.32 0.44 4.47
CA ARG A 161 14.13 -0.24 5.49
C ARG A 161 13.27 -1.19 6.34
N ALA A 162 13.30 -2.47 5.98
CA ALA A 162 12.55 -3.54 6.64
C ALA A 162 13.17 -4.91 6.32
N ALA A 163 12.57 -6.00 6.83
CA ALA A 163 12.90 -7.34 6.34
C ALA A 163 12.54 -7.48 4.85
N ASN A 164 11.43 -6.90 4.39
CA ASN A 164 11.04 -6.91 2.98
C ASN A 164 10.65 -5.51 2.49
N GLY A 165 10.93 -5.18 1.23
CA GLY A 165 10.43 -3.94 0.63
C GLY A 165 8.93 -4.03 0.45
N VAL A 166 8.52 -4.85 -0.51
CA VAL A 166 7.13 -5.17 -0.83
C VAL A 166 6.92 -6.66 -0.58
N TYR A 167 5.99 -7.01 0.29
CA TYR A 167 5.63 -8.39 0.60
C TYR A 167 4.24 -8.68 0.06
N LEU A 168 4.14 -9.54 -0.95
CA LEU A 168 2.87 -10.07 -1.47
C LEU A 168 2.66 -11.48 -0.90
N PHE A 169 1.73 -11.60 0.04
CA PHE A 169 1.58 -12.79 0.86
C PHE A 169 0.85 -13.93 0.15
N GLY A 170 -0.37 -13.64 -0.30
CA GLY A 170 -1.22 -14.56 -1.03
C GLY A 170 -1.00 -14.47 -2.53
N TYR A 171 -2.07 -14.65 -3.30
CA TYR A 171 -1.96 -14.63 -4.75
C TYR A 171 -1.72 -13.21 -5.28
N THR A 172 -0.97 -13.14 -6.37
CA THR A 172 -0.70 -11.94 -7.15
C THR A 172 -1.16 -12.20 -8.58
N ALA A 173 -2.11 -11.42 -9.08
CA ALA A 173 -2.54 -11.49 -10.46
C ALA A 173 -2.31 -10.14 -11.14
N VAL A 174 -1.76 -10.18 -12.34
CA VAL A 174 -1.67 -9.03 -13.24
C VAL A 174 -2.25 -9.48 -14.57
N ARG A 175 -3.30 -8.81 -15.04
CA ARG A 175 -4.00 -9.22 -16.25
C ARG A 175 -4.54 -8.06 -17.07
N SER A 176 -4.95 -8.30 -18.32
CA SER A 176 -5.66 -7.31 -19.15
C SER A 176 -4.98 -5.93 -19.17
N ALA A 177 -3.71 -5.89 -19.59
CA ALA A 177 -2.85 -4.70 -19.60
C ALA A 177 -2.59 -4.04 -18.23
N GLY A 178 -2.82 -4.76 -17.13
CA GLY A 178 -2.43 -4.32 -15.79
C GLY A 178 -0.91 -4.21 -15.62
N LEU A 179 -0.47 -3.36 -14.69
CA LEU A 179 0.94 -3.12 -14.38
C LEU A 179 1.23 -3.32 -12.89
N LEU A 180 2.17 -4.22 -12.56
CA LEU A 180 2.83 -4.27 -11.26
C LEU A 180 4.27 -3.77 -11.41
N ARG A 181 4.65 -2.71 -10.69
CA ARG A 181 5.98 -2.12 -10.82
C ARG A 181 6.63 -1.79 -9.48
N VAL A 182 7.89 -2.17 -9.33
CA VAL A 182 8.80 -1.68 -8.28
C VAL A 182 10.01 -1.07 -8.99
N ALA A 183 10.10 0.25 -8.99
CA ALA A 183 11.10 0.97 -9.76
C ALA A 183 11.85 2.02 -8.95
N ASP A 184 13.15 2.16 -9.24
CA ASP A 184 14.00 3.24 -8.74
C ASP A 184 14.01 3.38 -7.20
N CYS A 185 13.70 2.29 -6.48
CA CYS A 185 13.68 2.28 -5.03
C CYS A 185 15.07 1.97 -4.46
N THR A 186 15.38 2.54 -3.30
CA THR A 186 16.52 2.14 -2.48
C THR A 186 16.05 1.28 -1.32
N PHE A 187 16.55 0.05 -1.22
CA PHE A 187 16.17 -0.90 -0.17
C PHE A 187 17.35 -1.34 0.69
N PHE A 188 17.21 -1.07 1.97
CA PHE A 188 18.11 -1.51 3.03
C PHE A 188 17.48 -2.71 3.75
N GLY A 189 17.90 -3.92 3.39
CA GLY A 189 17.53 -5.12 4.14
C GLY A 189 18.01 -5.02 5.59
N ARG A 190 17.24 -5.54 6.55
CA ARG A 190 17.69 -5.64 7.95
C ARG A 190 18.64 -6.83 8.13
N ASN A 191 19.55 -6.72 9.11
CA ASN A 191 20.82 -7.46 9.10
C ASN A 191 20.78 -8.86 9.77
N LYS A 192 19.60 -9.47 9.94
CA LYS A 192 19.43 -10.59 10.89
C LYS A 192 18.94 -11.93 10.34
N ALA A 193 18.48 -12.03 9.09
CA ALA A 193 18.13 -13.34 8.52
C ALA A 193 18.44 -13.44 7.03
N SER A 194 18.84 -14.64 6.60
CA SER A 194 18.85 -15.03 5.19
C SER A 194 17.39 -15.14 4.71
N ASN A 195 17.05 -14.49 3.58
CA ASN A 195 15.79 -14.54 2.80
C ASN A 195 15.00 -13.21 2.68
N PHE A 196 15.58 -12.08 3.06
CA PHE A 196 15.00 -10.76 2.82
C PHE A 196 15.04 -10.35 1.35
N ALA A 197 13.99 -9.67 0.88
CA ALA A 197 13.91 -9.20 -0.49
C ALA A 197 13.24 -7.83 -0.65
N LEU A 198 13.66 -7.10 -1.69
CA LEU A 198 12.93 -5.91 -2.13
C LEU A 198 11.51 -6.28 -2.53
N LEU A 199 11.32 -7.35 -3.29
CA LEU A 199 10.01 -7.91 -3.62
C LEU A 199 9.94 -9.37 -3.18
N TYR A 200 9.07 -9.68 -2.23
CA TYR A 200 8.86 -11.02 -1.73
C TYR A 200 7.47 -11.52 -2.13
N LEU A 201 7.41 -12.65 -2.85
CA LEU A 201 6.17 -13.25 -3.36
C LEU A 201 5.96 -14.61 -2.71
N SER A 202 5.17 -14.66 -1.64
CA SER A 202 4.95 -15.92 -0.90
C SER A 202 3.89 -16.81 -1.55
N GLY A 203 2.94 -16.25 -2.29
CA GLY A 203 1.87 -17.01 -2.94
C GLY A 203 2.08 -17.21 -4.44
N SER A 204 0.99 -17.56 -5.14
CA SER A 204 1.01 -17.77 -6.59
C SER A 204 1.08 -16.44 -7.36
N VAL A 205 1.66 -16.49 -8.55
CA VAL A 205 1.73 -15.35 -9.47
C VAL A 205 1.10 -15.75 -10.80
N THR A 206 0.16 -14.93 -11.28
CA THR A 206 -0.48 -15.08 -12.60
C THR A 206 -0.28 -13.83 -13.42
N LEU A 207 0.24 -13.98 -14.64
CA LEU A 207 0.43 -12.89 -15.61
C LEU A 207 -0.26 -13.28 -16.92
N GLU A 208 -1.25 -12.52 -17.39
CA GLU A 208 -1.97 -12.83 -18.62
C GLU A 208 -2.51 -11.59 -19.35
N GLY A 209 -2.95 -11.73 -20.60
CA GLY A 209 -3.66 -10.65 -21.32
C GLY A 209 -2.89 -9.32 -21.41
N GLY A 210 -1.63 -9.34 -21.83
CA GLY A 210 -0.82 -8.11 -21.97
C GLY A 210 -0.33 -7.50 -20.65
N ALA A 211 -0.40 -8.26 -19.55
CA ALA A 211 0.14 -7.88 -18.26
C ALA A 211 1.61 -7.44 -18.32
N GLN A 212 1.94 -6.49 -17.45
CA GLN A 212 3.30 -6.01 -17.29
C GLN A 212 3.74 -6.13 -15.84
N TRP A 213 4.89 -6.76 -15.63
CA TRP A 213 5.55 -6.80 -14.34
C TRP A 213 6.97 -6.28 -14.48
N ARG A 214 7.35 -5.29 -13.67
CA ARG A 214 8.62 -4.58 -13.78
C ARG A 214 9.28 -4.44 -12.41
N VAL A 215 10.52 -4.91 -12.30
CA VAL A 215 11.39 -4.64 -11.15
C VAL A 215 12.70 -4.06 -11.69
N THR A 216 12.83 -2.73 -11.70
CA THR A 216 13.85 -2.04 -12.52
C THR A 216 14.49 -0.86 -11.80
N GLY A 217 15.78 -0.61 -12.02
CA GLY A 217 16.44 0.60 -11.49
C GLY A 217 16.62 0.65 -9.97
N ASN A 218 16.33 -0.45 -9.27
CA ASN A 218 16.40 -0.49 -7.81
C ASN A 218 17.83 -0.66 -7.29
N ASN A 219 18.13 0.02 -6.19
CA ASN A 219 19.38 -0.12 -5.44
C ASN A 219 19.11 -0.95 -4.17
N VAL A 220 19.62 -2.18 -4.13
CA VAL A 220 19.34 -3.13 -3.04
C VAL A 220 20.63 -3.49 -2.32
N SER A 221 20.64 -3.31 -1.00
CA SER A 221 21.77 -3.67 -0.13
C SER A 221 21.39 -4.75 0.88
N ALA A 222 22.25 -5.75 1.06
CA ALA A 222 22.11 -6.84 2.04
C ALA A 222 20.78 -7.62 1.96
N ALA A 223 20.19 -7.72 0.77
CA ALA A 223 18.96 -8.47 0.50
C ALA A 223 18.89 -8.90 -0.98
N SER A 224 17.96 -9.80 -1.29
CA SER A 224 17.61 -10.16 -2.68
C SER A 224 16.77 -9.07 -3.33
N VAL A 225 16.81 -8.97 -4.66
CA VAL A 225 15.86 -8.11 -5.40
C VAL A 225 14.46 -8.76 -5.42
N LEU A 226 14.39 -10.07 -5.61
CA LEU A 226 13.16 -10.84 -5.74
C LEU A 226 13.32 -12.20 -5.04
N THR A 227 12.34 -12.58 -4.23
CA THR A 227 12.24 -13.93 -3.65
C THR A 227 10.89 -14.55 -3.95
N ILE A 228 10.90 -15.79 -4.44
CA ILE A 228 9.71 -16.61 -4.70
C ILE A 228 9.97 -18.01 -4.11
N PRO A 229 9.58 -18.28 -2.86
CA PRO A 229 9.96 -19.51 -2.15
C PRO A 229 9.21 -20.75 -2.68
N TYR A 230 8.00 -20.58 -3.23
CA TYR A 230 7.14 -21.67 -3.66
C TYR A 230 6.82 -21.60 -5.17
N SER A 231 7.85 -21.69 -6.02
CA SER A 231 7.66 -21.74 -7.47
C SER A 231 7.13 -23.12 -7.91
N LYS A 232 5.89 -23.18 -8.38
CA LYS A 232 5.39 -24.29 -9.22
C LYS A 232 5.18 -23.74 -10.62
N HIS A 233 5.95 -24.25 -11.58
CA HIS A 233 5.82 -23.87 -12.98
C HIS A 233 5.09 -24.98 -13.74
N SER A 234 4.04 -24.62 -14.47
CA SER A 234 3.49 -25.42 -15.57
C SER A 234 3.71 -24.63 -16.85
N ILE A 235 4.42 -25.24 -17.80
CA ILE A 235 4.60 -24.73 -19.17
C ILE A 235 3.33 -25.05 -19.96
#